data_AF-A0A914IKS7-F1
#
_entry.id   AF-A0A914IKS7-F1
#
_cell.length_a   1.000
_cell.length_b   1.000
_cell.length_c   1.000
_cell.angle_alpha   90.00
_cell.angle_beta   90.00
_cell.angle_gamma   90.00
#
_symmetry.space_group_name_H-M   'P 1'
#
loop_
_entity.id
_entity.type
_entity.pdbx_description
1 polymer ?
#
loop_
_entity_poly.entity_id
_entity_poly.type
_entity_poly.pdbx_seq_one_letter_code
_entity_poly.pdbx_strand_id
1 'polypeptide(L)'
;MGSSLCKPRTKKIATSSWVANENDNPFEHTFTKKERVLLRETYQRLNDPKEIVGKIFMDVVNDIAPELKKIFGVDRAPKVTMLKMPKFGGHVARMTDFLEQMTSMLGFTENVVGAWQLVRKTGRLHVRVQFMEENQNQLEKNYFTIVTDYFVEQFIPYVTGQKEEPNPASKEDDKKVRFAQNYTTQQITDVWRRFFTLVGNQFTESFEIERQKSLSSESKKTLDPHQHFKEEADKKKRIKERQSEVEVTQNGNEKGEEMYEDPF
;
A
#
# COMPACT_ATOMS: atom_id res chain seq x y z
N MET A 1 18.92 -12.26 49.80
CA MET A 1 17.61 -11.70 49.38
C MET A 1 17.87 -10.34 48.75
N GLY A 2 17.60 -10.17 47.46
CA GLY A 2 17.83 -8.91 46.74
C GLY A 2 17.36 -9.06 45.30
N SER A 3 16.06 -8.91 45.08
CA SER A 3 15.42 -9.00 43.77
C SER A 3 15.73 -7.77 42.91
N SER A 4 16.14 -8.04 41.68
CA SER A 4 16.30 -7.09 40.59
C SER A 4 14.93 -6.50 40.17
N LEU A 5 14.77 -5.18 40.30
CA LEU A 5 13.61 -4.47 39.76
C LEU A 5 13.99 -3.75 38.46
N CYS A 6 14.18 -4.52 37.38
CA CYS A 6 14.11 -3.98 36.02
C CYS A 6 12.65 -3.65 35.69
N LYS A 7 12.28 -2.37 35.67
CA LYS A 7 10.99 -1.93 35.11
C LYS A 7 11.00 -2.14 33.59
N PRO A 8 10.01 -2.83 32.99
CA PRO A 8 9.92 -2.89 31.55
C PRO A 8 9.62 -1.50 30.99
N ARG A 9 10.47 -1.02 30.10
CA ARG A 9 10.25 0.19 29.31
C ARG A 9 9.05 -0.07 28.40
N THR A 10 7.87 0.42 28.79
CA THR A 10 6.69 0.42 27.92
C THR A 10 7.04 1.21 26.66
N LYS A 11 7.28 0.49 25.56
CA LYS A 11 7.31 1.08 24.23
C LYS A 11 5.96 1.78 24.06
N LYS A 12 5.99 3.10 23.87
CA LYS A 12 4.82 3.84 23.38
C LYS A 12 4.46 3.26 22.03
N ILE A 13 3.46 2.38 22.01
CA ILE A 13 2.78 1.95 20.80
C ILE A 13 2.18 3.24 20.23
N ALA A 14 2.70 3.68 19.09
CA ALA A 14 2.07 4.73 18.33
C ALA A 14 0.64 4.26 18.03
N THR A 15 -0.34 5.01 18.52
CA THR A 15 -1.76 4.79 18.31
C THR A 15 -2.13 5.06 16.85
N SER A 16 -1.72 4.17 15.95
CA SER A 16 -2.44 3.97 14.69
C SER A 16 -3.69 3.17 15.04
N SER A 17 -4.80 3.88 15.26
CA SER A 17 -6.10 3.40 15.75
C SER A 17 -6.83 2.42 14.82
N TRP A 18 -6.16 1.37 14.37
CA TRP A 18 -6.73 0.16 13.79
C TRP A 18 -5.70 -0.95 14.01
N VAL A 19 -5.57 -1.41 15.27
CA VAL A 19 -5.10 -2.79 15.48
C VAL A 19 -6.24 -3.63 14.94
N ALA A 20 -6.02 -4.28 13.81
CA ALA A 20 -7.00 -5.10 13.12
C ALA A 20 -7.60 -6.10 14.11
N ASN A 21 -8.84 -5.91 14.55
CA ASN A 21 -9.61 -7.02 15.05
C ASN A 21 -9.81 -7.94 13.84
N GLU A 22 -9.30 -9.16 13.92
CA GLU A 22 -9.41 -10.17 12.85
C GLU A 22 -10.87 -10.36 12.40
N ASN A 23 -11.81 -10.14 13.32
CA ASN A 23 -13.25 -10.25 13.11
C ASN A 23 -13.88 -9.22 12.17
N ASP A 24 -13.18 -8.14 11.78
CA ASP A 24 -13.74 -7.12 10.88
C ASP A 24 -13.06 -7.10 9.49
N ASN A 25 -12.13 -8.02 9.22
CA ASN A 25 -11.38 -8.01 7.97
C ASN A 25 -12.28 -8.41 6.79
N PRO A 26 -12.58 -7.49 5.85
CA PRO A 26 -13.51 -7.79 4.77
C PRO A 26 -12.95 -8.83 3.80
N PHE A 27 -11.62 -9.02 3.71
CA PHE A 27 -11.05 -10.07 2.86
C PHE A 27 -11.21 -11.48 3.45
N GLU A 28 -11.41 -11.59 4.77
CA GLU A 28 -11.68 -12.88 5.43
C GLU A 28 -13.14 -13.29 5.21
N HIS A 29 -14.07 -12.35 5.37
CA HIS A 29 -15.51 -12.64 5.28
C HIS A 29 -16.05 -12.67 3.85
N THR A 30 -15.44 -11.92 2.92
CA THR A 30 -15.90 -11.84 1.53
C THR A 30 -15.41 -13.00 0.67
N PHE A 31 -14.27 -13.60 1.02
CA PHE A 31 -13.61 -14.64 0.22
C PHE A 31 -13.34 -15.89 1.03
N THR A 32 -13.86 -17.02 0.55
CA THR A 32 -13.44 -18.34 1.02
C THR A 32 -11.98 -18.60 0.64
N LYS A 33 -11.33 -19.54 1.34
CA LYS A 33 -9.96 -19.98 1.00
C LYS A 33 -9.81 -20.38 -0.47
N LYS A 34 -10.79 -21.10 -1.04
CA LYS A 34 -10.76 -21.51 -2.46
C LYS A 34 -10.78 -20.31 -3.41
N GLU A 35 -11.57 -19.28 -3.11
CA GLU A 35 -11.64 -18.07 -3.94
C GLU A 35 -10.37 -17.23 -3.83
N ARG A 36 -9.73 -17.21 -2.66
CA ARG A 36 -8.41 -16.56 -2.51
C ARG A 36 -7.33 -17.28 -3.32
N VAL A 37 -7.32 -18.61 -3.30
CA VAL A 37 -6.44 -19.43 -4.16
C VAL A 37 -6.73 -19.18 -5.65
N LEU A 38 -8.00 -19.08 -6.04
CA LEU A 38 -8.40 -18.73 -7.41
C LEU A 38 -7.76 -17.41 -7.85
N LEU A 39 -7.84 -16.35 -7.04
CA LEU A 39 -7.21 -15.06 -7.35
C LEU A 39 -5.71 -15.22 -7.64
N ARG A 40 -5.00 -16.02 -6.82
CA ARG A 40 -3.57 -16.26 -7.02
C ARG A 40 -3.28 -17.05 -8.28
N GLU A 41 -3.92 -18.19 -8.46
CA GLU A 41 -3.65 -19.07 -9.59
C GLU A 41 -3.99 -18.40 -10.93
N THR A 42 -5.10 -17.66 -10.99
CA THR A 42 -5.50 -16.97 -12.22
C THR A 42 -4.63 -15.76 -12.53
N TYR A 43 -4.10 -15.05 -11.53
CA TYR A 43 -3.11 -14.00 -11.75
C TYR A 43 -1.77 -14.58 -12.25
N GLN A 44 -1.32 -15.71 -11.69
CA GLN A 44 -0.08 -16.38 -12.11
C GLN A 44 -0.12 -16.96 -13.52
N ARG A 45 -1.32 -17.15 -14.11
CA ARG A 45 -1.48 -17.56 -15.50
C ARG A 45 -1.04 -16.48 -16.48
N LEU A 46 -1.09 -15.21 -16.08
CA LEU A 46 -0.70 -14.10 -16.94
C LEU A 46 0.81 -14.17 -17.26
N ASN A 47 1.17 -13.84 -18.49
CA ASN A 47 2.55 -13.80 -18.94
C ASN A 47 3.22 -12.48 -18.58
N ASP A 48 2.57 -11.37 -18.93
CA ASP A 48 3.05 -10.03 -18.57
C ASP A 48 1.91 -9.18 -17.98
N PRO A 49 1.63 -9.34 -16.67
CA PRO A 49 0.60 -8.54 -16.01
C PRO A 49 0.90 -7.04 -16.05
N LYS A 50 2.18 -6.63 -16.16
CA LYS A 50 2.56 -5.23 -16.20
C LYS A 50 2.14 -4.56 -17.51
N GLU A 51 2.26 -5.27 -18.63
CA GLU A 51 1.76 -4.78 -19.93
C GLU A 51 0.24 -4.62 -19.92
N ILE A 52 -0.50 -5.58 -19.35
CA ILE A 52 -1.96 -5.49 -19.21
C ILE A 52 -2.33 -4.28 -18.35
N VAL A 53 -1.75 -4.14 -17.16
CA VAL A 53 -1.95 -3.00 -16.25
C VAL A 53 -1.61 -1.69 -16.95
N GLY A 54 -0.50 -1.65 -17.71
CA GLY A 54 -0.08 -0.49 -18.49
C GLY A 54 -1.10 -0.07 -19.54
N LYS A 55 -1.67 -1.03 -20.28
CA LYS A 55 -2.73 -0.77 -21.26
C LYS A 55 -3.98 -0.19 -20.60
N ILE A 56 -4.42 -0.79 -19.49
CA ILE A 56 -5.58 -0.30 -18.73
C ILE A 56 -5.35 1.14 -18.27
N PHE A 57 -4.21 1.45 -17.66
CA PHE A 57 -3.91 2.82 -17.24
C PHE A 57 -3.77 3.80 -18.41
N MET A 58 -3.25 3.36 -19.56
CA MET A 58 -3.19 4.21 -20.75
C MET A 58 -4.60 4.63 -21.18
N ASP A 59 -5.55 3.71 -21.20
CA ASP A 59 -6.93 4.03 -21.55
C ASP A 59 -7.59 4.88 -20.45
N VAL A 60 -7.31 4.61 -19.16
CA VAL A 60 -7.78 5.47 -18.07
C VAL A 60 -7.35 6.92 -18.28
N VAL A 61 -6.07 7.19 -18.49
CA VAL A 61 -5.59 8.57 -18.60
C VAL A 61 -5.90 9.21 -19.95
N ASN A 62 -6.23 8.45 -21.00
CA ASN A 62 -6.56 9.03 -22.30
C ASN A 62 -8.06 9.24 -22.51
N ASP A 63 -8.87 8.28 -22.07
CA ASP A 63 -10.25 8.13 -22.52
C ASP A 63 -11.26 8.23 -21.35
N ILE A 64 -10.88 7.84 -20.13
CA ILE A 64 -11.81 7.76 -18.99
C ILE A 64 -11.68 8.95 -18.03
N ALA A 65 -10.45 9.30 -17.65
CA ALA A 65 -10.11 10.32 -16.65
C ALA A 65 -8.92 11.16 -17.14
N PRO A 66 -9.08 11.94 -18.23
CA PRO A 66 -7.99 12.67 -18.88
C PRO A 66 -7.33 13.73 -18.00
N GLU A 67 -8.02 14.25 -16.99
CA GLU A 67 -7.46 15.13 -15.96
C GLU A 67 -6.26 14.51 -15.22
N LEU A 68 -6.19 13.17 -15.13
CA LEU A 68 -5.07 12.46 -14.52
C LEU A 68 -3.77 12.57 -15.34
N LYS A 69 -3.83 12.95 -16.63
CA LYS A 69 -2.61 13.12 -17.45
C LYS A 69 -1.63 14.09 -16.82
N LYS A 70 -2.12 15.21 -16.27
CA LYS A 70 -1.28 16.23 -15.63
C LYS A 70 -0.61 15.68 -14.38
N ILE A 71 -1.35 14.87 -13.60
CA ILE A 71 -0.87 14.28 -12.34
C ILE A 71 0.25 13.28 -12.61
N PHE A 72 0.08 12.48 -13.66
CA PHE A 72 1.06 11.51 -14.10
C PHE A 72 2.16 12.09 -15.01
N GLY A 73 2.13 13.38 -15.33
CA GLY A 73 3.14 14.04 -16.16
C GLY A 73 3.17 13.53 -17.60
N VAL A 74 2.00 13.22 -18.17
CA VAL A 74 1.80 12.68 -19.52
C VAL A 74 0.84 13.54 -20.36
N ASP A 75 0.59 14.79 -19.96
CA ASP A 75 -0.30 15.74 -20.65
C ASP A 75 0.14 16.03 -22.10
N ARG A 76 1.46 16.05 -22.34
CA ARG A 76 2.06 16.29 -23.66
C ARG A 76 2.73 15.05 -24.27
N ALA A 77 2.74 13.93 -23.56
CA ALA A 77 3.42 12.72 -24.01
C ALA A 77 2.57 11.98 -25.05
N PRO A 78 3.13 11.55 -26.20
CA PRO A 78 2.46 10.62 -27.10
C PRO A 78 2.09 9.30 -26.38
N LYS A 79 0.96 8.67 -26.74
CA LYS A 79 0.45 7.44 -26.10
C LYS A 79 1.54 6.36 -25.98
N VAL A 80 2.32 6.15 -27.04
CA VAL A 80 3.39 5.14 -27.12
C VAL A 80 4.59 5.38 -26.17
N THR A 81 4.80 6.62 -25.70
CA THR A 81 5.90 6.94 -24.78
C THR A 81 5.43 7.10 -23.33
N MET A 82 4.12 7.13 -23.07
CA MET A 82 3.58 7.39 -21.73
C MET A 82 4.13 6.40 -20.69
N LEU A 83 4.22 5.11 -21.02
CA LEU A 83 4.73 4.07 -20.11
C LEU A 83 6.21 4.25 -19.74
N LYS A 84 6.98 5.01 -20.52
CA LYS A 84 8.38 5.35 -20.21
C LYS A 84 8.50 6.56 -19.27
N MET A 85 7.41 7.29 -19.05
CA MET A 85 7.43 8.48 -18.19
C MET A 85 7.53 8.07 -16.72
N PRO A 86 8.43 8.68 -15.92
CA PRO A 86 8.74 8.18 -14.57
C PRO A 86 7.54 8.05 -13.64
N LYS A 87 6.66 9.06 -13.62
CA LYS A 87 5.46 9.07 -12.76
C LYS A 87 4.42 8.05 -13.20
N PHE A 88 4.11 8.02 -14.50
CA PHE A 88 3.10 7.13 -15.06
C PHE A 88 3.57 5.66 -15.08
N GLY A 89 4.71 5.38 -15.69
CA GLY A 89 5.30 4.03 -15.72
C GLY A 89 5.61 3.50 -14.32
N GLY A 90 6.07 4.38 -13.41
CA GLY A 90 6.25 4.04 -12.01
C GLY A 90 4.94 3.76 -11.25
N HIS A 91 3.80 4.33 -11.66
CA HIS A 91 2.49 3.99 -11.09
C HIS A 91 1.98 2.64 -11.62
N VAL A 92 2.15 2.37 -12.92
CA VAL A 92 1.84 1.07 -13.53
C VAL A 92 2.62 -0.06 -12.84
N ALA A 93 3.93 0.14 -12.61
CA ALA A 93 4.74 -0.83 -11.86
C ALA A 93 4.21 -1.05 -10.44
N ARG A 94 3.94 0.02 -9.69
CA ARG A 94 3.40 -0.08 -8.32
C ARG A 94 2.04 -0.77 -8.24
N MET A 95 1.16 -0.57 -9.22
CA MET A 95 -0.13 -1.28 -9.26
C MET A 95 0.06 -2.76 -9.58
N THR A 96 1.00 -3.10 -10.47
CA THR A 96 1.36 -4.49 -10.77
C THR A 96 1.92 -5.19 -9.51
N ASP A 97 2.85 -4.53 -8.81
CA ASP A 97 3.41 -5.05 -7.55
C ASP A 97 2.35 -5.17 -6.46
N PHE A 98 1.40 -4.24 -6.40
CA PHE A 98 0.27 -4.32 -5.49
C PHE A 98 -0.60 -5.56 -5.75
N LEU A 99 -0.95 -5.84 -7.02
CA LEU A 99 -1.72 -7.03 -7.38
C LEU A 99 -0.96 -8.33 -7.08
N GLU A 100 0.35 -8.38 -7.37
CA GLU A 100 1.20 -9.52 -7.05
C GLU A 100 1.23 -9.77 -5.54
N GLN A 101 1.45 -8.73 -4.72
CA GLN A 101 1.49 -8.86 -3.27
C GLN A 101 0.12 -9.24 -2.68
N MET A 102 -0.97 -8.61 -3.15
CA MET A 102 -2.32 -8.91 -2.68
C MET A 102 -2.70 -10.36 -2.98
N THR A 103 -2.51 -10.82 -4.21
CA THR A 103 -2.86 -12.20 -4.60
C THR A 103 -1.98 -13.22 -3.89
N SER A 104 -0.69 -12.92 -3.69
CA SER A 104 0.22 -13.77 -2.91
C SER A 104 -0.19 -13.86 -1.43
N MET A 105 -0.48 -12.72 -0.79
CA MET A 105 -0.92 -12.73 0.61
C MET A 105 -2.26 -13.44 0.82
N LEU A 106 -3.22 -13.25 -0.10
CA LEU A 106 -4.54 -13.86 0.03
C LEU A 106 -4.52 -15.36 -0.30
N GLY A 107 -3.92 -15.74 -1.42
CA GLY A 107 -4.06 -17.07 -2.01
C GLY A 107 -2.85 -18.00 -1.87
N PHE A 108 -1.70 -17.49 -1.42
CA PHE A 108 -0.50 -18.31 -1.21
C PHE A 108 -0.07 -18.38 0.25
N THR A 109 0.20 -17.24 0.90
CA THR A 109 0.67 -17.22 2.31
C THR A 109 -0.45 -17.18 3.34
N GLU A 110 -1.69 -16.98 2.90
CA GLU A 110 -2.88 -16.79 3.75
C GLU A 110 -2.73 -15.65 4.78
N ASN A 111 -1.87 -14.68 4.51
CA ASN A 111 -1.71 -13.47 5.32
C ASN A 111 -2.81 -12.45 5.00
N VAL A 112 -4.05 -12.79 5.34
CA VAL A 112 -5.24 -11.97 5.05
C VAL A 112 -5.21 -10.64 5.82
N VAL A 113 -4.63 -10.62 7.03
CA VAL A 113 -4.41 -9.39 7.80
C VAL A 113 -3.41 -8.47 7.09
N GLY A 114 -2.30 -9.02 6.57
CA GLY A 114 -1.31 -8.26 5.80
C GLY A 114 -1.90 -7.68 4.51
N ALA A 115 -2.75 -8.44 3.82
CA ALA A 115 -3.47 -7.94 2.63
C ALA A 115 -4.36 -6.74 2.97
N TRP A 116 -5.10 -6.81 4.08
CA TRP A 116 -5.95 -5.72 4.53
C TRP A 116 -5.14 -4.48 4.95
N GLN A 117 -4.02 -4.68 5.64
CA GLN A 117 -3.10 -3.59 6.00
C GLN A 117 -2.49 -2.94 4.76
N LEU A 118 -2.10 -3.72 3.74
CA LEU A 118 -1.53 -3.21 2.49
C LEU A 118 -2.53 -2.33 1.77
N VAL A 119 -3.76 -2.79 1.52
CA VAL A 119 -4.76 -1.99 0.80
C VAL A 119 -5.07 -0.68 1.54
N ARG A 120 -5.27 -0.72 2.86
CA ARG A 120 -5.56 0.50 3.64
C ARG A 120 -4.35 1.44 3.68
N LYS A 121 -3.13 0.90 3.79
CA LYS A 121 -1.90 1.72 3.75
C LYS A 121 -1.79 2.44 2.41
N THR A 122 -2.05 1.74 1.31
CA THR A 122 -2.03 2.32 -0.03
C THR A 122 -3.08 3.43 -0.17
N GLY A 123 -4.32 3.23 0.30
CA GLY A 123 -5.34 4.29 0.30
C GLY A 123 -4.91 5.54 1.08
N ARG A 124 -4.38 5.38 2.30
CA ARG A 124 -3.84 6.50 3.10
C ARG A 124 -2.71 7.26 2.41
N LEU A 125 -1.81 6.56 1.72
CA LEU A 125 -0.68 7.20 1.03
C LEU A 125 -1.14 8.13 -0.12
N HIS A 126 -2.31 7.89 -0.69
CA HIS A 126 -2.84 8.73 -1.76
C HIS A 126 -3.36 10.09 -1.27
N VAL A 127 -3.58 10.28 0.05
CA VAL A 127 -3.89 11.61 0.61
C VAL A 127 -2.76 12.61 0.34
N ARG A 128 -1.51 12.14 0.20
CA ARG A 128 -0.35 13.00 -0.11
C ARG A 128 -0.33 13.48 -1.56
N VAL A 129 -1.23 13.00 -2.41
CA VAL A 129 -1.38 13.48 -3.78
C VAL A 129 -2.38 14.64 -3.74
N GLN A 130 -1.89 15.87 -3.82
CA GLN A 130 -2.70 17.09 -3.69
C GLN A 130 -3.96 17.07 -4.55
N PHE A 131 -3.85 16.61 -5.81
CA PHE A 131 -5.02 16.46 -6.68
C PHE A 131 -6.09 15.54 -6.08
N MET A 132 -5.69 14.41 -5.50
CA MET A 132 -6.64 13.49 -4.85
C MET A 132 -7.22 14.15 -3.60
N GLU A 133 -6.42 14.81 -2.77
CA GLU A 133 -6.90 15.51 -1.57
C GLU A 133 -8.04 16.49 -1.88
N GLU A 134 -7.86 17.30 -2.93
CA GLU A 134 -8.79 18.33 -3.38
C GLU A 134 -9.99 17.77 -4.16
N ASN A 135 -9.80 16.74 -4.98
CA ASN A 135 -10.80 16.31 -5.97
C ASN A 135 -11.45 14.95 -5.69
N GLN A 136 -10.91 14.14 -4.77
CA GLN A 136 -11.51 12.85 -4.40
C GLN A 136 -12.81 13.10 -3.63
N ASN A 137 -13.93 12.64 -4.19
CA ASN A 137 -15.25 12.83 -3.60
C ASN A 137 -16.13 11.60 -3.86
N GLN A 138 -16.70 11.02 -2.81
CA GLN A 138 -17.58 9.84 -2.93
C GLN A 138 -18.89 10.12 -3.68
N LEU A 139 -19.40 11.35 -3.61
CA LEU A 139 -20.69 11.72 -4.20
C LEU A 139 -20.57 12.25 -5.63
N GLU A 140 -19.38 12.72 -6.02
CA GLU A 140 -19.15 13.32 -7.33
C GLU A 140 -18.18 12.48 -8.16
N LYS A 141 -16.92 12.38 -7.72
CA LYS A 141 -15.88 11.69 -8.47
C LYS A 141 -14.93 10.93 -7.56
N ASN A 142 -15.17 9.61 -7.48
CA ASN A 142 -14.29 8.69 -6.79
C ASN A 142 -13.29 8.09 -7.78
N TYR A 143 -12.07 8.62 -7.80
CA TYR A 143 -11.02 8.18 -8.72
C TYR A 143 -10.57 6.74 -8.45
N PHE A 144 -10.67 6.24 -7.20
CA PHE A 144 -10.41 4.82 -6.93
C PHE A 144 -11.45 3.95 -7.62
N THR A 145 -12.74 4.26 -7.46
CA THR A 145 -13.83 3.52 -8.10
C THR A 145 -13.73 3.57 -9.61
N ILE A 146 -13.47 4.74 -10.21
CA ILE A 146 -13.27 4.88 -11.66
C ILE A 146 -12.18 3.93 -12.17
N VAL A 147 -11.04 3.91 -11.49
CA VAL A 147 -9.94 3.01 -11.87
C VAL A 147 -10.35 1.56 -11.65
N THR A 148 -10.87 1.18 -10.47
CA THR A 148 -11.20 -0.22 -10.18
C THR A 148 -12.30 -0.78 -11.05
N ASP A 149 -13.31 0.02 -11.41
CA ASP A 149 -14.40 -0.39 -12.30
C ASP A 149 -13.87 -0.64 -13.71
N TYR A 150 -12.97 0.23 -14.20
CA TYR A 150 -12.33 0.01 -15.49
C TYR A 150 -11.40 -1.22 -15.48
N PHE A 151 -10.75 -1.51 -14.34
CA PHE A 151 -10.03 -2.77 -14.14
C PHE A 151 -10.98 -3.98 -14.18
N VAL A 152 -12.17 -3.91 -13.58
CA VAL A 152 -13.16 -5.00 -13.67
C VAL A 152 -13.52 -5.28 -15.13
N GLU A 153 -13.73 -4.25 -15.95
CA GLU A 153 -14.09 -4.41 -17.35
C GLU A 153 -12.93 -4.92 -18.22
N GLN A 154 -11.72 -4.40 -18.02
CA GLN A 154 -10.61 -4.65 -18.92
C GLN A 154 -9.65 -5.75 -18.46
N PHE A 155 -9.48 -5.97 -17.15
CA PHE A 155 -8.55 -6.95 -16.60
C PHE A 155 -9.14 -8.37 -16.57
N ILE A 156 -10.42 -8.50 -16.20
CA ILE A 156 -11.09 -9.80 -16.06
C ILE A 156 -11.06 -10.65 -17.34
N PRO A 157 -11.26 -10.09 -18.55
CA PRO A 157 -11.12 -10.85 -19.78
C PRO A 157 -9.76 -11.52 -19.98
N TYR A 158 -8.67 -10.96 -19.42
CA TYR A 158 -7.34 -11.58 -19.48
C TYR A 158 -7.22 -12.77 -18.52
N VAL A 159 -7.61 -12.60 -17.24
CA VAL A 159 -7.51 -13.69 -16.24
C VAL A 159 -8.51 -14.83 -16.47
N THR A 160 -9.56 -14.58 -17.24
CA THR A 160 -10.51 -15.62 -17.71
C THR A 160 -10.02 -16.35 -18.96
N GLY A 161 -9.00 -15.82 -19.65
CA GLY A 161 -8.53 -16.34 -20.95
C GLY A 161 -9.44 -15.99 -22.13
N GLN A 162 -10.40 -15.08 -21.97
CA GLN A 162 -11.27 -14.61 -23.05
C GLN A 162 -10.58 -13.60 -23.98
N LYS A 163 -9.54 -12.90 -23.49
CA LYS A 163 -8.77 -11.90 -24.22
C LYS A 163 -7.30 -12.29 -24.23
N GLU A 164 -6.71 -12.32 -25.42
CA GLU A 164 -5.28 -12.60 -25.59
C GLU A 164 -4.41 -11.46 -25.04
N GLU A 165 -3.29 -11.83 -24.44
CA GLU A 165 -2.30 -10.87 -23.92
C GLU A 165 -1.66 -10.07 -25.06
N PRO A 166 -1.24 -8.80 -24.82
CA PRO A 166 -0.61 -7.98 -25.85
C PRO A 166 0.66 -8.58 -26.46
N ASN A 167 1.38 -9.41 -25.70
CA ASN A 167 2.59 -10.11 -26.15
C ASN A 167 2.57 -11.57 -25.67
N PRO A 168 1.85 -12.46 -26.38
CA PRO A 168 1.65 -13.85 -25.95
C PRO A 168 2.92 -14.72 -26.08
N ALA A 169 3.96 -14.24 -26.78
CA ALA A 169 5.13 -15.02 -27.18
C ALA A 169 6.21 -15.19 -26.08
N SER A 170 6.08 -14.54 -24.92
CA SER A 170 7.15 -14.49 -23.90
C SER A 170 7.30 -15.75 -23.04
N LYS A 171 6.44 -16.78 -23.19
CA LYS A 171 6.47 -18.01 -22.36
C LYS A 171 6.44 -19.34 -23.13
N GLU A 172 6.81 -19.41 -24.41
CA GLU A 172 6.90 -20.73 -25.07
C GLU A 172 7.93 -21.68 -24.41
N ASP A 173 8.89 -21.15 -23.63
CA ASP A 173 9.97 -21.94 -23.00
C ASP A 173 9.82 -22.23 -21.49
N ASP A 174 8.85 -21.64 -20.78
CA ASP A 174 8.70 -21.87 -19.34
C ASP A 174 7.62 -22.91 -19.03
N LYS A 175 8.04 -23.98 -18.33
CA LYS A 175 7.25 -25.11 -17.85
C LYS A 175 5.78 -24.73 -17.60
N LYS A 176 4.86 -25.30 -18.38
CA LYS A 176 3.41 -25.23 -18.14
C LYS A 176 3.13 -25.56 -16.68
N VAL A 177 2.90 -24.54 -15.86
CA VAL A 177 2.47 -24.68 -14.48
C VAL A 177 1.09 -25.35 -14.55
N ARG A 178 1.03 -26.63 -14.16
CA ARG A 178 -0.24 -27.37 -14.08
C ARG A 178 -0.97 -26.86 -12.84
N PHE A 179 -1.98 -26.03 -13.06
CA PHE A 179 -2.90 -25.62 -12.01
C PHE A 179 -3.80 -26.79 -11.61
N ALA A 180 -4.04 -26.93 -10.31
CA ALA A 180 -4.75 -28.09 -9.77
C ALA A 180 -6.27 -28.02 -9.98
N GLN A 181 -6.83 -26.83 -10.21
CA GLN A 181 -8.28 -26.60 -10.28
C GLN A 181 -8.73 -25.96 -11.60
N ASN A 182 -9.79 -26.54 -12.17
CA ASN A 182 -10.51 -25.98 -13.32
C ASN A 182 -11.62 -25.05 -12.80
N TYR A 183 -11.36 -23.75 -12.78
CA TYR A 183 -12.36 -22.73 -12.49
C TYR A 183 -13.18 -22.42 -13.74
N THR A 184 -14.48 -22.20 -13.59
CA THR A 184 -15.31 -21.71 -14.69
C THR A 184 -15.06 -20.22 -14.92
N THR A 185 -15.26 -19.74 -16.14
CA THR A 185 -15.16 -18.31 -16.48
C THR A 185 -16.02 -17.43 -15.57
N GLN A 186 -17.21 -17.92 -15.20
CA GLN A 186 -18.12 -17.21 -14.30
C GLN A 186 -17.52 -17.09 -12.88
N GLN A 187 -16.96 -18.18 -12.33
CA GLN A 187 -16.30 -18.14 -11.02
C GLN A 187 -15.15 -17.14 -10.99
N ILE A 188 -14.31 -17.12 -12.03
CA ILE A 188 -13.20 -16.18 -12.13
C ILE A 188 -13.73 -14.75 -12.17
N THR A 189 -14.73 -14.49 -13.01
CA THR A 189 -15.35 -13.17 -13.16
C THR A 189 -15.92 -12.65 -11.85
N ASP A 190 -16.70 -13.46 -11.13
CA ASP A 190 -17.38 -13.03 -9.90
C ASP A 190 -16.41 -12.79 -8.75
N VAL A 191 -15.36 -13.61 -8.64
CA VAL A 191 -14.33 -13.46 -7.61
C VAL A 191 -13.48 -12.21 -7.87
N TRP A 192 -13.01 -12.00 -9.11
CA TRP A 192 -12.22 -10.82 -9.45
C TRP A 192 -13.02 -9.51 -9.35
N ARG A 193 -14.30 -9.53 -9.73
CA ARG A 193 -15.19 -8.37 -9.56
C ARG A 193 -15.29 -7.97 -8.09
N ARG A 194 -15.62 -8.91 -7.20
CA ARG A 194 -15.67 -8.65 -5.76
C ARG A 194 -14.33 -8.16 -5.22
N PHE A 195 -13.22 -8.70 -5.72
CA PHE A 195 -11.88 -8.28 -5.29
C PHE A 195 -11.62 -6.81 -5.61
N PHE A 196 -11.83 -6.39 -6.86
CA PHE A 196 -11.59 -4.99 -7.25
C PHE A 196 -12.58 -4.03 -6.58
N THR A 197 -13.86 -4.40 -6.46
CA THR A 197 -14.84 -3.60 -5.71
C THR A 197 -14.41 -3.41 -4.26
N LEU A 198 -13.97 -4.48 -3.59
CA LEU A 198 -13.53 -4.38 -2.21
C LEU A 198 -12.25 -3.54 -2.06
N VAL A 199 -11.30 -3.68 -2.99
CA VAL A 199 -10.09 -2.85 -3.02
C VAL A 199 -10.45 -1.37 -3.16
N GLY A 200 -11.33 -1.01 -4.10
CA GLY A 200 -11.80 0.36 -4.29
C GLY A 200 -12.47 0.94 -3.05
N ASN A 201 -13.31 0.14 -2.39
CA ASN A 201 -13.95 0.53 -1.13
C ASN A 201 -12.93 0.78 -0.01
N GLN A 202 -11.96 -0.12 0.15
CA GLN A 202 -10.94 0.01 1.21
C GLN A 202 -9.95 1.15 0.94
N PHE A 203 -9.61 1.44 -0.32
CA PHE A 203 -8.86 2.65 -0.67
C PHE A 203 -9.64 3.91 -0.30
N THR A 204 -10.91 3.98 -0.72
CA THR A 204 -11.78 5.13 -0.46
C THR A 204 -11.95 5.40 1.03
N GLU A 205 -12.29 4.37 1.80
CA GLU A 205 -12.54 4.49 3.23
C GLU A 205 -11.28 4.92 3.99
N SER A 206 -10.15 4.26 3.71
CA SER A 206 -8.88 4.59 4.39
C SER A 206 -8.31 5.94 3.98
N PHE A 207 -8.52 6.37 2.73
CA PHE A 207 -8.20 7.71 2.26
C PHE A 207 -9.01 8.76 3.01
N GLU A 208 -10.34 8.59 3.10
CA GLU A 208 -11.23 9.57 3.72
C GLU A 208 -10.93 9.78 5.20
N ILE A 209 -10.72 8.67 5.93
CA ILE A 209 -10.34 8.71 7.35
C ILE A 209 -9.03 9.47 7.55
N GLU A 210 -8.05 9.27 6.67
CA GLU A 210 -6.74 9.92 6.79
C GLU A 210 -6.82 11.41 6.40
N ARG A 211 -7.59 11.76 5.35
CA ARG A 211 -7.84 13.15 4.97
C ARG A 211 -8.50 13.95 6.10
N GLN A 212 -9.53 13.38 6.75
CA GLN A 212 -10.20 14.02 7.88
C GLN A 212 -9.27 14.21 9.10
N LYS A 213 -8.36 13.26 9.34
CA LYS A 213 -7.33 13.42 10.38
C LYS A 213 -6.35 14.55 10.07
N SER A 214 -5.93 14.69 8.81
CA SER A 214 -5.08 15.82 8.40
C SER A 214 -5.78 17.15 8.64
N LEU A 215 -7.01 17.32 8.15
CA LEU A 215 -7.81 18.55 8.30
C LEU A 215 -8.10 18.91 9.77
N SER A 216 -8.45 17.92 10.60
CA SER A 216 -8.70 18.15 12.03
C SER A 216 -7.43 18.53 12.78
N SER A 217 -6.28 17.95 12.40
CA SER A 217 -4.98 18.31 12.98
C SER A 217 -4.55 19.73 12.62
N GLU A 218 -4.81 20.17 11.39
CA GLU A 218 -4.58 21.54 10.94
C GLU A 218 -5.52 22.53 11.63
N SER A 219 -6.81 22.20 11.71
CA SER A 219 -7.80 23.02 12.42
C SER A 219 -7.43 23.23 13.89
N LYS A 220 -6.94 22.18 14.58
CA LYS A 220 -6.47 22.30 15.97
C LYS A 220 -5.25 23.22 16.10
N LYS A 221 -4.32 23.19 15.14
CA LYS A 221 -3.16 24.11 15.14
C LYS A 221 -3.59 25.58 14.93
N THR A 222 -4.63 25.81 14.15
CA THR A 222 -5.17 27.15 13.91
C THR A 222 -5.97 27.68 15.11
N LEU A 223 -6.70 26.81 15.82
CA LEU A 223 -7.53 27.20 16.96
C LEU A 223 -6.74 27.45 18.26
N ASP A 224 -5.63 26.74 18.48
CA ASP A 224 -4.74 26.95 19.65
C ASP A 224 -3.25 27.03 19.26
N PRO A 225 -2.81 28.09 18.56
CA PRO A 225 -1.43 28.19 18.06
C PRO A 225 -0.39 28.13 19.18
N HIS A 226 -0.69 28.74 20.33
CA HIS A 226 0.21 28.84 21.48
C HIS A 226 0.48 27.48 22.16
N GLN A 227 -0.47 26.53 22.12
CA GLN A 227 -0.23 25.18 22.65
C GLN A 227 0.74 24.40 21.76
N HIS A 228 0.63 24.53 20.43
CA HIS A 228 1.53 23.85 19.49
C HIS A 228 2.97 24.34 19.61
N PHE A 229 3.20 25.65 19.73
CA PHE A 229 4.55 26.19 19.95
C PHE A 229 5.17 25.68 21.25
N LYS A 230 4.37 25.53 22.31
CA LYS A 230 4.82 25.01 23.59
C LYS A 230 5.17 23.51 23.50
N GLU A 231 4.33 22.72 22.84
CA GLU A 231 4.57 21.28 22.62
C GLU A 231 5.79 21.02 21.72
N GLU A 232 6.00 21.82 20.67
CA GLU A 232 7.20 21.73 19.82
C GLU A 232 8.46 22.17 20.58
N ALA A 233 8.39 23.23 21.39
CA ALA A 233 9.50 23.66 22.23
C ALA A 233 9.88 22.58 23.26
N ASP A 234 8.90 21.98 23.92
CA ASP A 234 9.10 20.90 24.89
C ASP A 234 9.65 19.63 24.21
N LYS A 235 9.22 19.34 22.97
CA LYS A 235 9.75 18.21 22.18
C LYS A 235 11.19 18.45 21.75
N LYS A 236 11.54 19.66 21.29
CA LYS A 236 12.92 20.05 20.96
C LYS A 236 13.82 20.00 22.20
N LYS A 237 13.31 20.47 23.36
CA LYS A 237 14.03 20.40 24.64
C LYS A 237 14.33 18.96 25.05
N ARG A 238 13.34 18.06 24.97
CA ARG A 238 13.52 16.62 25.27
C ARG A 238 14.48 15.90 24.32
N ILE A 239 14.53 16.29 23.04
CA ILE A 239 15.49 15.73 22.08
C ILE A 239 16.91 16.20 22.41
N LYS A 240 17.07 17.49 22.74
CA LYS A 240 18.36 18.05 23.16
C LYS A 240 18.87 17.41 24.46
N GLU A 241 18.00 17.22 25.45
CA GLU A 241 18.33 16.54 26.71
C GLU A 241 18.77 15.09 26.48
N ARG A 242 18.07 14.35 25.59
CA ARG A 242 18.47 12.99 25.22
C ARG A 242 19.79 12.91 24.47
N GLN A 243 20.10 13.90 23.63
CA GLN A 243 21.39 13.97 22.93
C GLN A 243 22.54 14.27 23.91
N SER A 244 22.32 15.18 24.87
CA SER A 244 23.30 15.47 25.92
C SER A 244 23.52 14.30 26.88
N GLU A 245 22.49 13.49 27.19
CA GLU A 245 22.67 12.28 28.02
C GLU A 245 23.56 11.23 27.33
N VAL A 246 23.50 11.13 26.00
CA VAL A 246 24.33 10.21 25.20
C VAL A 246 25.78 10.70 25.11
N GLU A 247 26.01 12.01 24.96
CA GLU A 247 27.36 12.59 24.99
C GLU A 247 28.03 12.44 26.37
N VAL A 248 27.27 12.60 27.45
CA VAL A 248 27.80 12.43 28.82
C VAL A 248 28.14 10.97 29.13
N THR A 249 27.42 9.99 28.56
CA THR A 249 27.76 8.56 28.72
C THR A 249 28.92 8.10 27.86
N GLN A 250 29.21 8.75 26.74
CA GLN A 250 30.42 8.48 25.93
C GLN A 250 31.70 9.05 26.54
N ASN A 251 31.63 10.23 27.18
CA ASN A 251 32.83 10.85 27.80
C ASN A 251 33.18 10.30 29.19
N GLY A 252 32.33 9.45 29.78
CA GLY A 252 32.55 8.87 31.12
C GLY A 252 33.45 7.63 31.14
N ASN A 253 33.81 7.05 29.98
CA ASN A 253 34.49 5.76 29.89
C ASN A 253 35.99 5.84 29.54
N GLU A 254 36.59 7.03 29.53
CA GLU A 254 38.02 7.23 29.22
C GLU A 254 38.87 7.51 30.48
N LYS A 255 38.74 6.69 31.52
CA LYS A 255 39.71 6.66 32.62
C LYS A 255 40.23 5.24 32.89
N GLY A 256 41.29 4.92 32.15
CA GLY A 256 42.47 4.16 32.57
C GLY A 256 42.28 2.88 33.36
N GLU A 257 42.28 1.74 32.66
CA GLU A 257 42.86 0.50 33.18
C GLU A 257 44.33 0.45 32.73
N GLU A 258 45.24 1.01 33.53
CA GLU A 258 46.66 0.66 33.45
C GLU A 258 46.85 -0.69 34.15
N MET A 259 47.09 -1.74 33.37
CA MET A 259 47.50 -3.04 33.91
C MET A 259 48.98 -2.96 34.32
N TYR A 260 49.21 -2.98 35.63
CA TYR A 260 50.53 -3.12 36.22
C TYR A 260 50.88 -4.62 36.26
N GLU A 261 51.88 -5.05 35.48
CA GLU A 261 52.50 -6.37 35.64
C GLU A 261 53.37 -6.34 36.90
N ASP A 262 53.14 -7.25 37.84
CA ASP A 262 54.03 -7.50 38.98
C ASP A 262 54.79 -8.82 38.74
N PRO A 263 56.13 -8.81 38.73
CA PRO A 263 56.94 -10.00 38.51
C PRO A 263 57.43 -10.59 39.85
N PHE A 264 56.69 -11.56 40.40
CA PHE A 264 57.18 -12.62 41.28
C PHE A 264 56.29 -13.86 41.24
#